data_AF-A0A8J7ZAK4-F1
#
_entry.id   AF-A0A8J7ZAK4-F1
#
_cell.length_a   1.000
_cell.length_b   1.000
_cell.length_c   1.000
_cell.angle_alpha   90.00
_cell.angle_beta   90.00
_cell.angle_gamma   90.00
#
_symmetry.space_group_name_H-M   'P 1'
#
loop_
_entity.id
_entity.type
_entity.pdbx_description
1 polymer ?
#
loop_
_entity_poly.entity_id
_entity_poly.type
_entity_poly.pdbx_seq_one_letter_code
_entity_poly.pdbx_strand_id
1 'polypeptide(L)'
;MKQKIKNLVIGAFTLILMINCLGLLNMNVNFVDSTDGNLYVNYLGGVNLSVGYCIRLDNNRAYVSSNDGIDIIDIQNPMAPTHIGLIDESIIGFDVRDNIVYTSNEDGLIIVNTSNANDPVTIGSVTSGQWGYSMRVNDTLVFSVGGGDMAIYDVSDLNNPLFVGDYTDTGRGNDIVIYGETAYYADPDEGLEVINVTDHTNPVKIRTVSNTLGAWDLYINDDQLFLGCHGLGLKVLDISNPTNPSIIRQFNDGGEVYGVCGNDTYIFLGDLQEGAEVLNHSNPTYLSEIASYTATPHDIEFNGNHIYLADQDNGFLLLELSPIQRTNTNGLNSINISLLIPIFGLIVILQIKSRRK
;
A
#
# COMPACT_ATOMS: atom_id res chain seq x y z
N MET A 1 -9.64 45.56 -38.22
CA MET A 1 -10.92 45.19 -37.55
C MET A 1 -10.69 45.25 -36.05
N LYS A 2 -11.38 46.17 -35.35
CA LYS A 2 -11.38 46.24 -33.88
C LYS A 2 -12.45 45.28 -33.37
N GLN A 3 -12.11 44.31 -32.53
CA GLN A 3 -13.10 43.57 -31.77
C GLN A 3 -12.85 43.80 -30.27
N LYS A 4 -13.77 44.54 -29.66
CA LYS A 4 -13.87 44.74 -28.21
C LYS A 4 -14.30 43.40 -27.59
N ILE A 5 -13.52 42.86 -26.67
CA ILE A 5 -13.98 41.81 -25.75
C ILE A 5 -14.48 42.52 -24.50
N LYS A 6 -15.78 42.39 -24.24
CA LYS A 6 -16.45 42.81 -23.00
C LYS A 6 -16.16 41.79 -21.90
N ASN A 7 -16.00 42.30 -20.68
CA ASN A 7 -15.90 41.54 -19.45
C ASN A 7 -16.98 40.46 -19.32
N LEU A 8 -16.58 39.26 -18.93
CA LEU A 8 -17.40 38.34 -18.14
C LEU A 8 -16.48 37.70 -17.09
N VAL A 9 -16.78 37.98 -15.82
CA VAL A 9 -16.18 37.33 -14.66
C VAL A 9 -17.08 36.15 -14.31
N ILE A 10 -16.51 34.95 -14.20
CA ILE A 10 -16.71 33.88 -13.20
C ILE A 10 -16.12 32.59 -13.80
N GLY A 11 -15.03 32.10 -13.17
CA GLY A 11 -14.57 30.71 -13.08
C GLY A 11 -14.47 29.85 -14.36
N ALA A 12 -13.41 30.02 -15.15
CA ALA A 12 -12.70 28.99 -15.92
C ALA A 12 -11.68 29.69 -16.85
N PHE A 13 -10.39 29.43 -16.69
CA PHE A 13 -9.37 29.90 -17.65
C PHE A 13 -9.02 28.75 -18.60
N THR A 14 -9.44 28.85 -19.87
CA THR A 14 -8.91 28.02 -20.95
C THR A 14 -7.58 28.63 -21.43
N LEU A 15 -6.47 27.93 -21.23
CA LEU A 15 -5.16 28.33 -21.78
C LEU A 15 -5.04 27.79 -23.21
N ILE A 16 -5.13 28.65 -24.22
CA ILE A 16 -4.86 28.28 -25.62
C ILE A 16 -3.38 28.50 -25.89
N LEU A 17 -2.60 27.43 -26.01
CA LEU A 17 -1.21 27.48 -26.48
C LEU A 17 -1.19 27.37 -28.01
N MET A 18 -0.83 28.43 -28.73
CA MET A 18 -0.52 28.31 -30.16
C MET A 18 0.89 27.71 -30.33
N ILE A 19 0.96 26.40 -30.56
CA ILE A 19 2.13 25.75 -31.14
C ILE A 19 1.93 25.80 -32.65
N ASN A 20 2.84 26.46 -33.38
CA ASN A 20 2.83 26.48 -34.85
C ASN A 20 3.33 25.14 -35.42
N CYS A 21 2.58 24.07 -35.20
CA CYS A 21 2.60 22.85 -36.01
C CYS A 21 1.14 22.52 -36.36
N LEU A 22 0.88 22.16 -37.62
CA LEU A 22 -0.47 21.87 -38.12
C LEU A 22 -1.17 20.82 -37.25
N GLY A 23 -2.06 21.26 -36.37
CA GLY A 23 -2.93 20.40 -35.55
C GLY A 23 -3.33 21.10 -34.26
N LEU A 24 -4.62 21.42 -34.12
CA LEU A 24 -5.19 21.87 -32.84
C LEU A 24 -5.16 20.70 -31.86
N LEU A 25 -4.22 20.71 -30.91
CA LEU A 25 -4.35 19.91 -29.68
C LEU A 25 -5.16 20.73 -28.67
N ASN A 26 -6.37 20.27 -28.37
CA ASN A 26 -7.11 20.76 -27.21
C ASN A 26 -6.48 20.13 -25.97
N MET A 27 -5.85 20.97 -25.13
CA MET A 27 -5.32 20.56 -23.84
C MET A 27 -6.29 21.06 -22.77
N ASN A 28 -7.01 20.16 -22.11
CA ASN A 28 -7.80 20.50 -20.93
C ASN A 28 -6.86 20.58 -19.73
N VAL A 29 -6.69 21.79 -19.19
CA VAL A 29 -6.01 22.00 -17.90
C VAL A 29 -7.11 22.07 -16.86
N ASN A 30 -7.31 20.98 -16.11
CA ASN A 30 -8.19 20.97 -14.95
C ASN A 30 -7.43 21.58 -13.77
N PHE A 31 -7.94 22.68 -13.21
CA PHE A 31 -7.50 23.16 -11.91
C PHE A 31 -8.34 22.44 -10.87
N VAL A 32 -7.74 21.47 -10.16
CA VAL A 32 -8.33 20.89 -8.95
C VAL A 32 -8.23 21.93 -7.84
N ASP A 33 -9.34 22.14 -7.15
CA ASP A 33 -9.43 23.07 -6.02
C ASP A 33 -8.61 22.49 -4.85
N SER A 34 -7.37 22.96 -4.70
CA SER A 34 -6.36 22.36 -3.82
C SER A 34 -6.53 22.86 -2.38
N THR A 35 -7.39 22.23 -1.59
CA THR A 35 -7.24 22.26 -0.12
C THR A 35 -6.06 21.39 0.33
N ASP A 36 -5.66 20.42 -0.49
CA ASP A 36 -4.43 19.65 -0.32
C ASP A 36 -3.34 20.31 -1.14
N GLY A 37 -2.37 20.96 -0.50
CA GLY A 37 -1.26 21.57 -1.22
C GLY A 37 -0.58 20.52 -2.10
N ASN A 38 -0.54 20.74 -3.42
CA ASN A 38 -0.01 19.80 -4.42
C ASN A 38 1.11 18.92 -3.84
N LEU A 39 0.84 17.63 -3.64
CA LEU A 39 1.81 16.65 -3.18
C LEU A 39 2.48 16.00 -4.38
N TYR A 40 3.67 15.44 -4.19
CA TYR A 40 4.36 14.61 -5.17
C TYR A 40 5.20 13.56 -4.43
N VAL A 41 5.46 12.45 -5.12
CA VAL A 41 6.24 11.33 -4.58
C VAL A 41 7.66 11.40 -5.16
N ASN A 42 8.66 11.37 -4.29
CA ASN A 42 10.08 11.37 -4.66
C ASN A 42 10.76 10.06 -4.29
N TYR A 43 11.65 9.59 -5.16
CA TYR A 43 12.59 8.53 -4.78
C TYR A 43 13.67 9.07 -3.84
N LEU A 44 13.90 8.38 -2.71
CA LEU A 44 14.98 8.68 -1.78
C LEU A 44 16.12 7.67 -1.85
N GLY A 45 15.80 6.39 -1.99
CA GLY A 45 16.78 5.31 -1.96
C GLY A 45 16.14 3.93 -2.13
N GLY A 46 16.95 2.88 -2.13
CA GLY A 46 16.48 1.51 -2.26
C GLY A 46 17.61 0.51 -2.11
N VAL A 47 17.25 -0.76 -2.01
CA VAL A 47 18.17 -1.90 -1.91
C VAL A 47 17.75 -2.89 -2.98
N ASN A 48 18.69 -3.26 -3.87
CA ASN A 48 18.40 -4.21 -4.93
C ASN A 48 18.39 -5.64 -4.37
N LEU A 49 17.19 -6.22 -4.24
CA LEU A 49 16.93 -7.59 -3.79
C LEU A 49 16.45 -8.50 -4.94
N SER A 50 16.59 -8.06 -6.19
CA SER A 50 15.92 -8.61 -7.37
C SER A 50 14.40 -8.46 -7.37
N VAL A 51 13.70 -9.04 -6.38
CA VAL A 51 12.24 -9.02 -6.25
C VAL A 51 11.86 -8.85 -4.78
N GLY A 52 10.91 -7.95 -4.48
CA GLY A 52 10.25 -7.86 -3.18
C GLY A 52 8.78 -8.30 -3.29
N TYR A 53 8.29 -9.09 -2.33
CA TYR A 53 6.91 -9.60 -2.35
C TYR A 53 6.02 -9.03 -1.24
N CYS A 54 6.53 -8.95 -0.02
CA CYS A 54 5.82 -8.43 1.15
C CYS A 54 6.76 -7.52 1.92
N ILE A 55 6.25 -6.47 2.55
CA ILE A 55 7.04 -5.56 3.39
C ILE A 55 6.33 -5.29 4.71
N ARG A 56 7.08 -5.30 5.81
CA ARG A 56 6.60 -4.81 7.11
C ARG A 56 7.66 -3.95 7.78
N LEU A 57 7.20 -3.00 8.58
CA LEU A 57 8.05 -2.06 9.30
C LEU A 57 8.06 -2.38 10.80
N ASP A 58 9.24 -2.39 11.41
CA ASP A 58 9.36 -2.39 12.86
C ASP A 58 10.56 -1.53 13.27
N ASN A 59 10.31 -0.53 14.11
CA ASN A 59 11.30 0.46 14.52
C ASN A 59 11.96 1.20 13.33
N ASN A 60 13.29 1.18 13.24
CA ASN A 60 14.06 1.75 12.13
C ASN A 60 14.44 0.67 11.09
N ARG A 61 13.62 -0.38 10.94
CA ARG A 61 13.87 -1.47 9.99
C ARG A 61 12.67 -1.70 9.08
N ALA A 62 12.97 -1.96 7.82
CA ALA A 62 12.06 -2.59 6.89
C ALA A 62 12.47 -4.06 6.74
N TYR A 63 11.49 -4.94 6.80
CA TYR A 63 11.64 -6.36 6.50
C TYR A 63 10.98 -6.58 5.14
N VAL A 64 11.66 -7.22 4.20
CA VAL A 64 11.15 -7.43 2.84
C VAL A 64 11.36 -8.88 2.46
N SER A 65 10.28 -9.60 2.14
CA SER A 65 10.43 -10.97 1.61
C SER A 65 10.87 -10.92 0.15
N SER A 66 11.84 -11.76 -0.19
CA SER A 66 12.44 -11.89 -1.52
C SER A 66 12.59 -13.36 -1.90
N ASN A 67 13.30 -13.65 -2.99
CA ASN A 67 13.62 -15.04 -3.37
C ASN A 67 14.61 -15.72 -2.42
N ASP A 68 15.35 -14.94 -1.61
CA ASP A 68 16.42 -15.43 -0.74
C ASP A 68 15.99 -15.54 0.74
N GLY A 69 14.76 -15.14 1.08
CA GLY A 69 14.24 -15.15 2.45
C GLY A 69 13.59 -13.81 2.82
N ILE A 70 13.75 -13.37 4.07
CA ILE A 70 13.29 -12.05 4.53
C ILE A 70 14.50 -11.16 4.81
N ASP A 71 14.74 -10.21 3.91
CA ASP A 71 15.80 -9.21 4.01
C ASP A 71 15.46 -8.17 5.09
N ILE A 72 16.44 -7.83 5.92
CA ILE A 72 16.35 -6.82 6.97
C ILE A 72 17.14 -5.59 6.53
N ILE A 73 16.45 -4.45 6.40
CA ILE A 73 17.00 -3.21 5.88
C ILE A 73 16.95 -2.14 6.96
N ASP A 74 18.09 -1.52 7.26
CA ASP A 74 18.17 -0.30 8.06
C ASP A 74 17.60 0.88 7.26
N ILE A 75 16.57 1.51 7.80
CA ILE A 75 15.88 2.68 7.23
C ILE A 75 16.06 3.94 8.09
N GLN A 76 17.00 3.95 9.05
CA GLN A 76 17.27 5.11 9.89
C GLN A 76 17.71 6.33 9.07
N ASN A 77 18.50 6.11 8.01
CA ASN A 77 18.85 7.14 7.04
C ASN A 77 18.07 6.90 5.74
N PRO A 78 16.98 7.65 5.49
CA PRO A 78 16.12 7.38 4.34
C PRO A 78 16.81 7.67 2.98
N MET A 79 17.88 8.46 2.99
CA MET A 79 18.70 8.72 1.81
C MET A 79 19.74 7.63 1.52
N ALA A 80 19.92 6.66 2.43
CA ALA A 80 20.86 5.57 2.30
C ALA A 80 20.38 4.31 3.06
N PRO A 81 19.21 3.75 2.68
CA PRO A 81 18.77 2.48 3.24
C PRO A 81 19.81 1.40 2.96
N THR A 82 20.06 0.53 3.95
CA THR A 82 21.16 -0.45 3.88
C THR A 82 20.69 -1.83 4.30
N HIS A 83 21.00 -2.85 3.52
CA HIS A 83 20.79 -4.25 3.91
C HIS A 83 21.70 -4.63 5.08
N ILE A 84 21.13 -5.16 6.16
CA ILE A 84 21.84 -5.46 7.43
C ILE A 84 21.64 -6.88 7.94
N GLY A 85 20.87 -7.72 7.25
CA GLY A 85 20.55 -9.05 7.76
C GLY A 85 19.58 -9.81 6.87
N LEU A 86 19.57 -11.14 7.00
CA LEU A 86 18.69 -12.02 6.24
C LEU A 86 18.15 -13.09 7.19
N ILE A 87 16.84 -13.32 7.13
CA ILE A 87 16.21 -14.53 7.68
C ILE A 87 16.11 -15.53 6.53
N ASP A 88 16.93 -16.57 6.57
CA ASP A 88 16.97 -17.66 5.59
C ASP A 88 15.82 -18.67 5.84
N GLU A 89 14.59 -18.16 5.82
CA GLU A 89 13.36 -18.95 5.90
C GLU A 89 12.50 -18.63 4.67
N SER A 90 12.03 -19.69 4.02
CA SER A 90 11.44 -19.60 2.67
C SER A 90 9.94 -19.34 2.72
N ILE A 91 9.46 -18.09 2.77
CA ILE A 91 8.08 -17.72 2.36
C ILE A 91 7.89 -16.24 1.99
N ILE A 92 6.72 -15.97 1.36
CA ILE A 92 6.23 -14.65 0.99
C ILE A 92 5.67 -13.86 2.18
N GLY A 93 4.85 -14.46 3.04
CA GLY A 93 4.03 -13.74 4.03
C GLY A 93 4.54 -13.80 5.45
N PHE A 94 4.80 -12.66 6.08
CA PHE A 94 5.23 -12.61 7.47
C PHE A 94 4.60 -11.39 8.16
N ASP A 95 4.71 -11.36 9.47
CA ASP A 95 4.44 -10.16 10.26
C ASP A 95 5.54 -9.96 11.30
N VAL A 96 5.71 -8.72 11.77
CA VAL A 96 6.79 -8.36 12.69
C VAL A 96 6.28 -7.47 13.81
N ARG A 97 6.73 -7.78 15.03
CA ARG A 97 6.47 -6.93 16.20
C ARG A 97 7.64 -7.02 17.18
N ASP A 98 8.18 -5.88 17.58
CA ASP A 98 9.23 -5.78 18.61
C ASP A 98 10.49 -6.61 18.30
N ASN A 99 10.96 -6.56 17.05
CA ASN A 99 12.05 -7.40 16.52
C ASN A 99 11.78 -8.92 16.58
N ILE A 100 10.52 -9.33 16.64
CA ILE A 100 10.11 -10.72 16.47
C ILE A 100 9.36 -10.84 15.16
N VAL A 101 9.92 -11.65 14.24
CA VAL A 101 9.29 -11.99 12.97
C VAL A 101 8.54 -13.30 13.13
N TYR A 102 7.26 -13.27 12.76
CA TYR A 102 6.39 -14.44 12.66
C TYR A 102 6.26 -14.76 11.18
N THR A 103 6.75 -15.93 10.82
CA THR A 103 6.78 -16.42 9.44
C THR A 103 6.34 -17.88 9.45
N SER A 104 6.26 -18.52 8.31
CA SER A 104 5.96 -19.96 8.22
C SER A 104 6.90 -20.64 7.24
N ASN A 105 6.92 -21.96 7.25
CA ASN A 105 7.51 -22.78 6.19
C ASN A 105 6.54 -23.93 5.88
N GLU A 106 6.99 -24.94 5.15
CA GLU A 106 6.17 -26.11 4.81
C GLU A 106 5.62 -26.86 6.04
N ASP A 107 6.26 -26.74 7.21
CA ASP A 107 5.87 -27.43 8.43
C ASP A 107 4.87 -26.62 9.28
N GLY A 108 4.95 -25.28 9.27
CA GLY A 108 4.06 -24.41 10.04
C GLY A 108 4.71 -23.10 10.47
N LEU A 109 4.26 -22.53 11.61
CA LEU A 109 4.75 -21.25 12.15
C LEU A 109 6.22 -21.36 12.61
N ILE A 110 7.00 -20.33 12.30
CA ILE A 110 8.35 -20.08 12.80
C ILE A 110 8.39 -18.69 13.43
N ILE A 111 9.05 -18.58 14.57
CA ILE A 111 9.25 -17.33 15.31
C ILE A 111 10.74 -17.02 15.36
N VAL A 112 11.13 -15.90 14.78
CA VAL A 112 12.53 -15.48 14.63
C VAL A 112 12.77 -14.19 15.40
N ASN A 113 13.75 -14.21 16.31
CA ASN A 113 14.24 -13.02 16.99
C ASN A 113 15.29 -12.33 16.13
N THR A 114 15.04 -11.06 15.79
CA THR A 114 15.90 -10.24 14.94
C THR A 114 16.56 -9.10 15.70
N SER A 115 16.58 -9.14 17.03
CA SER A 115 17.22 -8.11 17.87
C SER A 115 18.64 -7.78 17.39
N ASN A 116 19.41 -8.82 17.05
CA ASN A 116 20.62 -8.69 16.22
C ASN A 116 20.28 -9.01 14.75
N ALA A 117 20.11 -7.99 13.91
CA ALA A 117 19.77 -8.19 12.51
C ALA A 117 20.80 -9.02 11.73
N ASN A 118 22.09 -8.96 12.10
CA ASN A 118 23.15 -9.72 11.41
C ASN A 118 23.20 -11.20 11.83
N ASP A 119 22.45 -11.59 12.85
CA ASP A 119 22.39 -12.95 13.37
C ASP A 119 20.96 -13.25 13.87
N PRO A 120 19.96 -13.32 12.97
CA PRO A 120 18.60 -13.69 13.35
C PRO A 120 18.57 -15.11 13.91
N VAL A 121 17.79 -15.32 14.98
CA VAL A 121 17.72 -16.61 15.68
C VAL A 121 16.28 -17.08 15.75
N THR A 122 16.01 -18.27 15.20
CA THR A 122 14.74 -18.96 15.43
C THR A 122 14.61 -19.35 16.91
N ILE A 123 13.58 -18.84 17.57
CA ILE A 123 13.34 -19.03 19.02
C ILE A 123 12.14 -19.94 19.30
N GLY A 124 11.25 -20.16 18.33
CA GLY A 124 10.10 -21.04 18.47
C GLY A 124 9.55 -21.47 17.12
N SER A 125 8.81 -22.58 17.12
CA SER A 125 8.17 -23.12 15.93
C SER A 125 6.99 -24.03 16.30
N VAL A 126 5.99 -24.14 15.43
CA VAL A 126 4.88 -25.09 15.55
C VAL A 126 4.66 -25.81 14.23
N THR A 127 4.64 -27.14 14.26
CA THR A 127 4.20 -27.93 13.10
C THR A 127 2.68 -28.01 13.07
N SER A 128 2.07 -27.53 11.98
CA SER A 128 0.63 -27.59 11.69
C SER A 128 0.32 -28.18 10.31
N GLY A 129 1.31 -28.22 9.41
CA GLY A 129 1.13 -28.59 8.01
C GLY A 129 0.46 -27.50 7.17
N GLN A 130 0.37 -26.27 7.69
CA GLN A 130 -0.23 -25.11 7.02
C GLN A 130 0.81 -24.00 6.86
N TRP A 131 0.90 -23.44 5.66
CA TRP A 131 1.80 -22.34 5.30
C TRP A 131 1.03 -21.14 4.79
N GLY A 132 1.52 -19.93 5.05
CA GLY A 132 0.82 -18.67 4.79
C GLY A 132 1.40 -17.82 3.66
N TYR A 133 0.53 -17.23 2.84
CA TYR A 133 0.84 -16.08 1.98
C TYR A 133 0.84 -14.75 2.74
N SER A 134 0.12 -14.68 3.87
CA SER A 134 0.06 -13.51 4.73
C SER A 134 -0.12 -13.93 6.19
N MET A 135 0.42 -13.12 7.10
CA MET A 135 0.27 -13.30 8.55
C MET A 135 -0.12 -11.96 9.20
N ARG A 136 -0.84 -12.03 10.33
CA ARG A 136 -1.07 -10.90 11.23
C ARG A 136 -0.99 -11.32 12.68
N VAL A 137 -0.24 -10.55 13.46
CA VAL A 137 -0.15 -10.66 14.91
C VAL A 137 -1.23 -9.80 15.55
N ASN A 138 -2.08 -10.40 16.36
CA ASN A 138 -3.07 -9.70 17.18
C ASN A 138 -2.87 -10.12 18.65
N ASP A 139 -2.31 -9.22 19.46
CA ASP A 139 -1.90 -9.50 20.84
C ASP A 139 -1.03 -10.76 20.96
N THR A 140 -1.53 -11.84 21.55
CA THR A 140 -0.78 -13.10 21.71
C THR A 140 -1.12 -14.14 20.65
N LEU A 141 -1.84 -13.76 19.59
CA LEU A 141 -2.24 -14.67 18.53
C LEU A 141 -1.60 -14.28 17.20
N VAL A 142 -1.28 -15.29 16.40
CA VAL A 142 -0.89 -15.13 15.00
C VAL A 142 -1.94 -15.81 14.14
N PHE A 143 -2.51 -15.04 13.22
CA PHE A 143 -3.40 -15.52 12.18
C PHE A 143 -2.58 -15.63 10.89
N SER A 144 -2.57 -16.80 10.28
CA SER A 144 -1.85 -17.08 9.03
C SER A 144 -2.85 -17.52 7.98
N VAL A 145 -2.79 -16.96 6.78
CA VAL A 145 -3.66 -17.35 5.66
C VAL A 145 -2.84 -17.81 4.48
N GLY A 146 -3.19 -18.95 3.90
CA GLY A 146 -2.55 -19.48 2.69
C GLY A 146 -3.12 -20.84 2.28
N GLY A 147 -3.09 -21.12 0.97
CA GLY A 147 -3.51 -22.43 0.44
C GLY A 147 -4.97 -22.84 0.66
N GLY A 148 -5.84 -21.93 1.10
CA GLY A 148 -7.26 -22.15 1.40
C GLY A 148 -7.60 -22.29 2.87
N ASP A 149 -6.60 -22.23 3.74
CA ASP A 149 -6.78 -22.30 5.19
C ASP A 149 -6.37 -20.98 5.88
N MET A 150 -7.03 -20.69 7.00
CA MET A 150 -6.55 -19.78 8.03
C MET A 150 -6.13 -20.60 9.25
N ALA A 151 -4.87 -20.50 9.66
CA ALA A 151 -4.34 -21.11 10.88
C ALA A 151 -4.25 -20.06 12.01
N ILE A 152 -4.54 -20.47 13.25
CA ILE A 152 -4.42 -19.62 14.44
C ILE A 152 -3.43 -20.25 15.41
N TYR A 153 -2.44 -19.45 15.82
CA TYR A 153 -1.41 -19.86 16.78
C TYR A 153 -1.42 -18.96 18.01
N ASP A 154 -1.22 -19.53 19.20
CA ASP A 154 -0.94 -18.82 20.43
C ASP A 154 0.58 -18.69 20.60
N VAL A 155 1.03 -17.45 20.65
CA VAL A 155 2.43 -17.04 20.78
C VAL A 155 2.70 -16.29 22.10
N SER A 156 1.85 -16.49 23.12
CA SER A 156 2.05 -15.94 24.47
C SER A 156 3.37 -16.39 25.12
N ASP A 157 3.85 -17.60 24.79
CA ASP A 157 5.23 -18.03 25.00
C ASP A 157 5.92 -18.24 23.65
N LEU A 158 6.77 -17.28 23.26
CA LEU A 158 7.50 -17.30 21.99
C LEU A 158 8.41 -18.52 21.82
N ASN A 159 8.81 -19.20 22.90
CA ASN A 159 9.65 -20.40 22.82
C ASN A 159 8.84 -21.69 22.69
N ASN A 160 7.56 -21.66 23.07
CA ASN A 160 6.65 -22.80 23.01
C ASN A 160 5.29 -22.39 22.41
N PRO A 161 5.27 -21.89 21.17
CA PRO A 161 4.02 -21.53 20.51
C PRO A 161 3.11 -22.76 20.34
N LEU A 162 1.80 -22.52 20.27
CA LEU A 162 0.79 -23.57 20.17
C LEU A 162 -0.11 -23.34 18.96
N PHE A 163 -0.45 -24.40 18.24
CA PHE A 163 -1.56 -24.37 17.28
C PHE A 163 -2.89 -24.44 18.04
N VAL A 164 -3.77 -23.47 17.79
CA VAL A 164 -5.03 -23.29 18.52
C VAL A 164 -6.20 -23.85 17.75
N GLY A 165 -6.25 -23.59 16.45
CA GLY A 165 -7.32 -24.00 15.56
C GLY A 165 -7.14 -23.42 14.17
N ASP A 166 -8.05 -23.78 13.28
CA ASP A 166 -8.03 -23.39 11.89
C ASP A 166 -9.43 -23.17 11.35
N TYR A 167 -9.48 -22.50 10.22
CA TYR A 167 -10.65 -22.38 9.36
C TYR A 167 -10.24 -22.82 7.96
N THR A 168 -10.87 -23.90 7.49
CA THR A 168 -10.72 -24.37 6.12
C THR A 168 -11.83 -23.82 5.26
N ASP A 169 -11.43 -23.20 4.15
CA ASP A 169 -12.33 -22.84 3.05
C ASP A 169 -11.88 -23.53 1.75
N THR A 170 -12.72 -23.48 0.71
CA THR A 170 -12.38 -24.08 -0.58
C THR A 170 -11.57 -23.15 -1.48
N GLY A 171 -11.49 -21.86 -1.15
CA GLY A 171 -10.77 -20.86 -1.93
C GLY A 171 -9.30 -20.72 -1.55
N ARG A 172 -8.74 -19.51 -1.69
CA ARG A 172 -7.34 -19.19 -1.38
C ARG A 172 -7.26 -17.86 -0.63
N GLY A 173 -6.83 -17.90 0.63
CA GLY A 173 -6.56 -16.69 1.39
C GLY A 173 -5.31 -15.99 0.91
N ASN A 174 -5.45 -14.72 0.53
CA ASN A 174 -4.33 -13.85 0.17
C ASN A 174 -3.94 -12.92 1.33
N ASP A 175 -4.92 -12.39 2.06
CA ASP A 175 -4.66 -11.51 3.20
C ASP A 175 -5.73 -11.60 4.28
N ILE A 176 -5.40 -11.16 5.49
CA ILE A 176 -6.27 -11.15 6.65
C ILE A 176 -6.03 -9.92 7.51
N VAL A 177 -7.10 -9.36 8.08
CA VAL A 177 -7.02 -8.37 9.17
C VAL A 177 -8.05 -8.67 10.25
N ILE A 178 -7.71 -8.37 11.51
CA ILE A 178 -8.57 -8.64 12.67
C ILE A 178 -9.13 -7.33 13.21
N TYR A 179 -10.45 -7.26 13.38
CA TYR A 179 -11.18 -6.14 13.96
C TYR A 179 -12.07 -6.62 15.11
N GLY A 180 -11.55 -6.51 16.34
CA GLY A 180 -12.17 -7.08 17.53
C GLY A 180 -12.26 -8.61 17.43
N GLU A 181 -13.48 -9.16 17.46
CA GLU A 181 -13.76 -10.60 17.36
C GLU A 181 -14.07 -11.07 15.92
N THR A 182 -13.81 -10.21 14.92
CA THR A 182 -14.08 -10.50 13.51
C THR A 182 -12.79 -10.49 12.72
N ALA A 183 -12.59 -11.52 11.90
CA ALA A 183 -11.55 -11.56 10.88
C ALA A 183 -12.17 -11.24 9.52
N TYR A 184 -11.51 -10.35 8.78
CA TYR A 184 -11.76 -10.10 7.38
C TYR A 184 -10.71 -10.84 6.56
N TYR A 185 -11.17 -11.75 5.70
CA TYR A 185 -10.31 -12.66 4.94
C TYR A 185 -10.49 -12.38 3.46
N ALA A 186 -9.40 -12.04 2.78
CA ALA A 186 -9.40 -11.74 1.35
C ALA A 186 -9.22 -13.03 0.55
N ASP A 187 -10.30 -13.45 -0.11
CA ASP A 187 -10.29 -14.52 -1.09
C ASP A 187 -10.48 -13.93 -2.50
N PRO A 188 -9.55 -14.12 -3.45
CA PRO A 188 -9.68 -13.54 -4.77
C PRO A 188 -10.83 -14.17 -5.59
N ASP A 189 -11.18 -15.44 -5.32
CA ASP A 189 -12.17 -16.20 -6.08
C ASP A 189 -13.59 -16.06 -5.48
N GLU A 190 -13.71 -15.97 -4.16
CA GLU A 190 -15.01 -15.84 -3.46
C GLU A 190 -15.30 -14.38 -3.03
N GLY A 191 -14.25 -13.58 -2.81
CA GLY A 191 -14.30 -12.20 -2.35
C GLY A 191 -13.93 -12.05 -0.87
N LEU A 192 -14.39 -10.96 -0.26
CA LEU A 192 -14.17 -10.69 1.16
C LEU A 192 -15.07 -11.58 2.03
N GLU A 193 -14.46 -12.49 2.78
CA GLU A 193 -15.13 -13.28 3.80
C GLU A 193 -15.10 -12.58 5.16
N VAL A 194 -16.20 -12.71 5.90
CA VAL A 194 -16.35 -12.19 7.27
C VAL A 194 -16.48 -13.39 8.20
N ILE A 195 -15.51 -13.55 9.09
CA ILE A 195 -15.35 -14.74 9.93
C ILE A 195 -15.44 -14.30 11.40
N ASN A 196 -16.28 -14.99 12.18
CA ASN A 196 -16.25 -14.87 13.63
C ASN A 196 -15.05 -15.65 14.17
N VAL A 197 -14.20 -14.97 14.95
CA VAL A 197 -13.02 -15.56 15.61
C VAL A 197 -13.10 -15.43 17.13
N THR A 198 -14.29 -15.27 17.72
CA THR A 198 -14.47 -15.22 19.19
C THR A 198 -13.99 -16.52 19.84
N ASP A 199 -14.26 -17.66 19.20
CA ASP A 199 -13.70 -18.97 19.57
C ASP A 199 -12.56 -19.31 18.61
N HIS A 200 -11.33 -19.06 19.04
CA HIS A 200 -10.12 -19.32 18.25
C HIS A 200 -9.91 -20.81 17.91
N THR A 201 -10.58 -21.73 18.60
CA THR A 201 -10.48 -23.17 18.31
C THR A 201 -11.44 -23.62 17.21
N ASN A 202 -12.44 -22.80 16.89
CA ASN A 202 -13.45 -23.09 15.88
C ASN A 202 -14.00 -21.79 15.27
N PRO A 203 -13.20 -21.10 14.42
CA PRO A 203 -13.69 -19.94 13.69
C PRO A 203 -14.85 -20.28 12.75
N VAL A 204 -15.77 -19.34 12.55
CA VAL A 204 -16.98 -19.59 11.75
C VAL A 204 -17.23 -18.47 10.75
N LYS A 205 -17.26 -18.81 9.46
CA LYS A 205 -17.71 -17.88 8.41
C LYS A 205 -19.14 -17.42 8.67
N ILE A 206 -19.30 -16.10 8.81
CA ILE A 206 -20.59 -15.43 8.95
C ILE A 206 -21.22 -15.25 7.56
N ARG A 207 -20.43 -14.73 6.61
CA ARG A 207 -20.85 -14.41 5.25
C ARG A 207 -19.68 -14.09 4.33
N THR A 208 -19.97 -14.05 3.04
CA THR A 208 -19.13 -13.41 2.01
C THR A 208 -19.80 -12.11 1.56
N VAL A 209 -19.02 -11.07 1.34
CA VAL A 209 -19.51 -9.75 0.89
C VAL A 209 -19.62 -9.75 -0.63
N SER A 210 -20.80 -9.50 -1.18
CA SER A 210 -20.96 -9.48 -2.64
C SER A 210 -20.21 -8.32 -3.29
N ASN A 211 -19.80 -8.51 -4.55
CA ASN A 211 -19.06 -7.53 -5.36
C ASN A 211 -17.67 -7.18 -4.79
N THR A 212 -17.00 -8.13 -4.17
CA THR A 212 -15.64 -8.01 -3.63
C THR A 212 -14.67 -9.04 -4.20
N LEU A 213 -14.99 -9.64 -5.37
CA LEU A 213 -14.09 -10.54 -6.09
C LEU A 213 -12.75 -9.86 -6.39
N GLY A 214 -11.71 -10.67 -6.55
CA GLY A 214 -10.33 -10.21 -6.71
C GLY A 214 -9.72 -9.67 -5.42
N ALA A 215 -10.32 -9.93 -4.25
CA ALA A 215 -9.81 -9.46 -2.97
C ALA A 215 -8.35 -9.90 -2.75
N TRP A 216 -7.46 -8.94 -2.53
CA TRP A 216 -6.03 -9.21 -2.46
C TRP A 216 -5.40 -8.79 -1.14
N ASP A 217 -5.58 -7.52 -0.76
CA ASP A 217 -4.95 -6.95 0.43
C ASP A 217 -5.93 -6.08 1.21
N LEU A 218 -5.73 -6.01 2.53
CA LEU A 218 -6.66 -5.42 3.48
C LEU A 218 -5.97 -4.43 4.40
N TYR A 219 -6.56 -3.25 4.51
CA TYR A 219 -6.15 -2.23 5.48
C TYR A 219 -7.36 -1.70 6.24
N ILE A 220 -7.24 -1.56 7.55
CA ILE A 220 -8.28 -0.97 8.41
C ILE A 220 -7.79 0.39 8.89
N ASN A 221 -8.65 1.40 8.74
CA ASN A 221 -8.55 2.64 9.48
C ASN A 221 -9.91 3.00 10.11
N ASP A 222 -9.94 3.06 11.43
CA ASP A 222 -11.18 3.18 12.23
C ASP A 222 -12.26 2.16 11.79
N ASP A 223 -13.47 2.64 11.51
CA ASP A 223 -14.61 1.84 11.02
C ASP A 223 -14.61 1.68 9.48
N GLN A 224 -13.46 1.80 8.82
CA GLN A 224 -13.32 1.59 7.38
C GLN A 224 -12.32 0.48 7.05
N LEU A 225 -12.76 -0.45 6.20
CA LEU A 225 -11.91 -1.46 5.58
C LEU A 225 -11.64 -1.07 4.13
N PHE A 226 -10.38 -0.93 3.78
CA PHE A 226 -9.87 -0.71 2.45
C PHE A 226 -9.45 -2.06 1.88
N LEU A 227 -10.03 -2.43 0.74
CA LEU A 227 -9.84 -3.71 0.09
C LEU A 227 -9.24 -3.46 -1.29
N GLY A 228 -7.98 -3.87 -1.46
CA GLY A 228 -7.33 -3.96 -2.76
C GLY A 228 -7.96 -5.09 -3.58
N CYS A 229 -8.27 -4.81 -4.84
CA CYS A 229 -8.88 -5.78 -5.73
C CYS A 229 -8.08 -5.91 -7.02
N HIS A 230 -7.60 -7.12 -7.31
CA HIS A 230 -6.90 -7.45 -8.54
C HIS A 230 -7.78 -7.18 -9.78
N GLY A 231 -7.42 -6.19 -10.59
CA GLY A 231 -8.10 -5.79 -11.82
C GLY A 231 -9.37 -4.98 -11.61
N LEU A 232 -9.63 -4.51 -10.38
CA LEU A 232 -10.83 -3.74 -10.02
C LEU A 232 -10.52 -2.49 -9.17
N GLY A 233 -9.24 -2.18 -8.92
CA GLY A 233 -8.81 -1.06 -8.11
C GLY A 233 -9.08 -1.25 -6.61
N LEU A 234 -9.60 -0.22 -5.95
CA LEU A 234 -9.83 -0.21 -4.51
C LEU A 234 -11.33 -0.15 -4.15
N LYS A 235 -11.75 -0.92 -3.15
CA LYS A 235 -13.06 -0.82 -2.51
C LYS A 235 -12.91 -0.34 -1.07
N VAL A 236 -13.83 0.51 -0.61
CA VAL A 236 -13.89 0.93 0.79
C VAL A 236 -15.22 0.48 1.39
N LEU A 237 -15.15 -0.22 2.50
CA LEU A 237 -16.30 -0.76 3.22
C LEU A 237 -16.44 -0.07 4.58
N ASP A 238 -17.67 0.25 4.97
CA ASP A 238 -18.03 0.56 6.36
C ASP A 238 -18.10 -0.74 7.15
N ILE A 239 -17.35 -0.80 8.25
CA ILE A 239 -17.25 -1.93 9.18
C ILE A 239 -17.73 -1.59 10.59
N SER A 240 -18.44 -0.47 10.79
CA SER A 240 -19.04 -0.08 12.08
C SER A 240 -19.98 -1.14 12.67
N ASN A 241 -20.60 -1.96 11.81
CA ASN A 241 -21.08 -3.28 12.20
C ASN A 241 -20.13 -4.34 11.63
N PRO A 242 -19.25 -4.94 12.46
CA PRO A 242 -18.15 -5.75 11.96
C PRO A 242 -18.64 -7.03 11.26
N THR A 243 -19.80 -7.55 11.66
CA THR A 243 -20.39 -8.77 11.08
C THR A 243 -21.19 -8.52 9.79
N ASN A 244 -21.44 -7.26 9.45
CA ASN A 244 -22.26 -6.86 8.29
C ASN A 244 -21.66 -5.64 7.57
N PRO A 245 -20.46 -5.78 6.99
CA PRO A 245 -19.80 -4.70 6.27
C PRO A 245 -20.56 -4.33 4.98
N SER A 246 -20.39 -3.09 4.52
CA SER A 246 -21.02 -2.61 3.28
C SER A 246 -20.11 -1.68 2.49
N ILE A 247 -20.03 -1.85 1.18
CA ILE A 247 -19.23 -0.99 0.29
C ILE A 247 -19.83 0.42 0.28
N ILE A 248 -19.03 1.42 0.64
CA ILE A 248 -19.42 2.84 0.69
C ILE A 248 -18.74 3.70 -0.38
N ARG A 249 -17.55 3.29 -0.86
CA ARG A 249 -16.79 3.96 -1.93
C ARG A 249 -16.00 2.95 -2.75
N GLN A 250 -15.57 3.37 -3.94
CA GLN A 250 -14.67 2.61 -4.79
C GLN A 250 -13.82 3.57 -5.63
N PHE A 251 -12.60 3.15 -5.97
CA PHE A 251 -11.72 3.77 -6.96
C PHE A 251 -11.48 2.71 -8.04
N ASN A 252 -12.04 2.94 -9.22
CA ASN A 252 -12.05 1.98 -10.32
C ASN A 252 -11.17 2.50 -11.47
N ASP A 253 -9.87 2.37 -11.30
CA ASP A 253 -8.85 2.52 -12.36
C ASP A 253 -8.77 1.28 -13.27
N GLY A 254 -9.15 0.10 -12.77
CA GLY A 254 -8.95 -1.18 -13.43
C GLY A 254 -7.58 -1.81 -13.12
N GLY A 255 -6.86 -1.22 -12.18
CA GLY A 255 -5.54 -1.61 -11.73
C GLY A 255 -5.52 -2.87 -10.88
N GLU A 256 -4.33 -3.44 -10.74
CA GLU A 256 -4.04 -4.62 -9.93
C GLU A 256 -3.48 -4.16 -8.57
N VAL A 257 -4.35 -3.76 -7.66
CA VAL A 257 -3.96 -3.33 -6.32
C VAL A 257 -3.58 -4.55 -5.47
N TYR A 258 -2.27 -4.76 -5.29
CA TYR A 258 -1.68 -5.85 -4.50
C TYR A 258 -1.35 -5.45 -3.06
N GLY A 259 -1.17 -4.16 -2.79
CA GLY A 259 -0.90 -3.64 -1.45
C GLY A 259 -1.71 -2.39 -1.15
N VAL A 260 -2.16 -2.25 0.10
CA VAL A 260 -2.95 -1.13 0.61
C VAL A 260 -2.48 -0.77 2.02
N CYS A 261 -2.10 0.48 2.24
CA CYS A 261 -1.85 1.01 3.59
C CYS A 261 -2.29 2.48 3.67
N GLY A 262 -2.21 3.10 4.84
CA GLY A 262 -2.68 4.48 4.96
C GLY A 262 -2.65 5.12 6.34
N ASN A 263 -3.42 6.20 6.44
CA ASN A 263 -3.74 6.97 7.64
C ASN A 263 -5.11 7.66 7.44
N ASP A 264 -5.49 8.58 8.35
CA ASP A 264 -6.78 9.32 8.33
C ASP A 264 -7.01 10.24 7.13
N THR A 265 -5.98 10.50 6.34
CA THR A 265 -6.02 11.43 5.20
C THR A 265 -5.71 10.76 3.88
N TYR A 266 -4.68 9.89 3.87
CA TYR A 266 -4.16 9.28 2.65
C TYR A 266 -4.17 7.76 2.72
N ILE A 267 -4.55 7.15 1.61
CA ILE A 267 -4.40 5.72 1.32
C ILE A 267 -3.36 5.58 0.22
N PHE A 268 -2.47 4.61 0.38
CA PHE A 268 -1.40 4.29 -0.56
C PHE A 268 -1.71 2.94 -1.19
N LEU A 269 -1.65 2.87 -2.51
CA LEU A 269 -1.88 1.65 -3.27
C LEU A 269 -0.58 1.22 -3.92
N GLY A 270 -0.24 -0.05 -3.74
CA GLY A 270 0.75 -0.75 -4.54
C GLY A 270 0.01 -1.43 -5.69
N ASP A 271 0.05 -0.80 -6.86
CA ASP A 271 -0.48 -1.35 -8.09
C ASP A 271 0.66 -1.92 -8.95
N LEU A 272 0.63 -3.22 -9.23
CA LEU A 272 1.73 -3.89 -9.92
C LEU A 272 1.97 -3.35 -11.35
N GLN A 273 0.93 -2.79 -11.98
CA GLN A 273 0.99 -2.28 -13.35
C GLN A 273 1.03 -0.75 -13.44
N GLU A 274 0.47 -0.05 -12.45
CA GLU A 274 0.37 1.41 -12.43
C GLU A 274 1.36 2.10 -11.47
N GLY A 275 1.96 1.33 -10.55
CA GLY A 275 2.97 1.79 -9.60
C GLY A 275 2.40 2.10 -8.22
N ALA A 276 3.05 3.03 -7.51
CA ALA A 276 2.53 3.51 -6.23
C ALA A 276 1.56 4.68 -6.46
N GLU A 277 0.35 4.58 -5.95
CA GLU A 277 -0.67 5.63 -6.02
C GLU A 277 -1.00 6.17 -4.63
N VAL A 278 -1.32 7.46 -4.56
CA VAL A 278 -1.71 8.14 -3.31
C VAL A 278 -3.10 8.73 -3.48
N LEU A 279 -4.05 8.20 -2.73
CA LEU A 279 -5.43 8.65 -2.73
C LEU A 279 -5.73 9.47 -1.47
N ASN A 280 -6.37 10.62 -1.63
CA ASN A 280 -7.05 11.30 -0.53
C ASN A 280 -8.42 10.64 -0.27
N HIS A 281 -8.67 10.21 0.98
CA HIS A 281 -9.94 9.61 1.41
C HIS A 281 -10.73 10.44 2.43
N SER A 282 -10.32 11.67 2.72
CA SER A 282 -11.01 12.58 3.65
C SER A 282 -12.42 12.98 3.18
N ASN A 283 -12.71 12.88 1.89
CA ASN A 283 -14.06 13.05 1.40
C ASN A 283 -14.88 11.76 1.62
N PRO A 284 -16.01 11.80 2.36
CA PRO A 284 -16.77 10.60 2.66
C PRO A 284 -17.48 9.99 1.45
N THR A 285 -17.56 10.71 0.32
CA THR A 285 -18.33 10.31 -0.87
C THR A 285 -17.50 9.84 -2.06
N TYR A 286 -16.24 10.26 -2.17
CA TYR A 286 -15.36 9.86 -3.27
C TYR A 286 -13.89 9.84 -2.84
N LEU A 287 -13.09 9.06 -3.56
CA LEU A 287 -11.63 9.04 -3.44
C LEU A 287 -11.02 9.92 -4.54
N SER A 288 -9.83 10.47 -4.29
CA SER A 288 -9.13 11.28 -5.29
C SER A 288 -7.65 10.93 -5.30
N GLU A 289 -7.15 10.46 -6.43
CA GLU A 289 -5.71 10.34 -6.64
C GLU A 289 -5.08 11.73 -6.64
N ILE A 290 -4.04 11.91 -5.83
CA ILE A 290 -3.35 13.19 -5.64
C ILE A 290 -1.87 13.13 -6.03
N ALA A 291 -1.29 11.93 -6.09
CA ALA A 291 0.07 11.70 -6.53
C ALA A 291 0.27 10.22 -6.92
N SER A 292 1.28 9.97 -7.75
CA SER A 292 1.69 8.62 -8.12
C SER A 292 3.19 8.58 -8.40
N TYR A 293 3.75 7.37 -8.39
CA TYR A 293 5.15 7.07 -8.71
C TYR A 293 5.24 5.76 -9.49
N THR A 294 5.85 5.81 -10.68
CA THR A 294 6.04 4.62 -11.52
C THR A 294 7.00 3.63 -10.85
N ALA A 295 6.46 2.46 -10.52
CA ALA A 295 7.13 1.33 -9.88
C ALA A 295 6.34 0.05 -10.22
N THR A 296 6.74 -1.11 -9.69
CA THR A 296 6.02 -2.39 -9.81
C THR A 296 5.84 -3.04 -8.43
N PRO A 297 5.15 -2.36 -7.47
CA PRO A 297 5.02 -2.83 -6.10
C PRO A 297 4.12 -4.07 -5.97
N HIS A 298 4.61 -5.10 -5.27
CA HIS A 298 3.78 -6.18 -4.74
C HIS A 298 3.17 -5.84 -3.39
N ASP A 299 3.82 -4.99 -2.61
CA ASP A 299 3.33 -4.56 -1.29
C ASP A 299 3.86 -3.15 -0.96
N ILE A 300 3.14 -2.43 -0.10
CA ILE A 300 3.37 -1.02 0.21
C ILE A 300 3.14 -0.76 1.70
N GLU A 301 4.08 -0.08 2.33
CA GLU A 301 3.99 0.38 3.71
C GLU A 301 4.23 1.88 3.82
N PHE A 302 3.71 2.49 4.88
CA PHE A 302 3.79 3.93 5.09
C PHE A 302 4.13 4.29 6.54
N ASN A 303 5.09 5.20 6.73
CA ASN A 303 5.38 5.78 8.04
C ASN A 303 5.80 7.25 7.93
N GLY A 304 5.06 8.13 8.60
CA GLY A 304 5.34 9.57 8.65
C GLY A 304 5.08 10.26 7.33
N ASN A 305 6.12 10.41 6.51
CA ASN A 305 6.03 10.92 5.13
C ASN A 305 6.76 10.00 4.14
N HIS A 306 7.16 8.81 4.56
CA HIS A 306 7.89 7.85 3.75
C HIS A 306 6.99 6.71 3.32
N ILE A 307 7.13 6.32 2.05
CA ILE A 307 6.46 5.18 1.43
C ILE A 307 7.53 4.13 1.14
N TYR A 308 7.28 2.89 1.52
CA TYR A 308 8.20 1.78 1.40
C TYR A 308 7.57 0.74 0.50
N LEU A 309 8.25 0.33 -0.57
CA LEU A 309 7.73 -0.64 -1.54
C LEU A 309 8.55 -1.92 -1.49
N ALA A 310 7.85 -3.05 -1.42
CA ALA A 310 8.36 -4.32 -1.93
C ALA A 310 8.08 -4.34 -3.44
N ASP A 311 9.11 -4.21 -4.25
CA ASP A 311 9.01 -3.93 -5.69
C ASP A 311 9.51 -5.10 -6.52
N GLN A 312 8.77 -5.45 -7.57
CA GLN A 312 9.04 -6.62 -8.40
C GLN A 312 10.35 -6.51 -9.17
N ASP A 313 10.75 -5.31 -9.59
CA ASP A 313 11.94 -5.10 -10.44
C ASP A 313 13.16 -4.60 -9.65
N ASN A 314 12.94 -3.99 -8.48
CA ASN A 314 13.97 -3.31 -7.71
C ASN A 314 14.20 -3.88 -6.32
N GLY A 315 13.35 -4.80 -5.83
CA GLY A 315 13.44 -5.35 -4.48
C GLY A 315 12.82 -4.43 -3.43
N PHE A 316 13.57 -3.42 -2.99
CA PHE A 316 13.11 -2.44 -2.02
C PHE A 316 13.29 -1.00 -2.52
N LEU A 317 12.21 -0.22 -2.51
CA LEU A 317 12.23 1.21 -2.80
C LEU A 317 11.74 2.02 -1.60
N LEU A 318 12.40 3.13 -1.34
CA LEU A 318 12.04 4.12 -0.32
C LEU A 318 11.74 5.45 -1.01
N LEU A 319 10.51 5.92 -0.84
CA LEU A 319 9.99 7.15 -1.41
C LEU A 319 9.57 8.14 -0.31
N GLU A 320 9.39 9.40 -0.69
CA GLU A 320 8.90 10.48 0.16
C GLU A 320 7.66 11.14 -0.45
N LEU A 321 6.59 11.26 0.33
CA LEU A 321 5.46 12.11 0.02
C LEU A 321 5.75 13.54 0.48
N SER A 322 5.88 14.45 -0.48
CA SER A 322 6.45 15.78 -0.24
C SER A 322 5.53 16.88 -0.79
N PRO A 323 5.33 18.01 -0.08
CA PRO A 323 4.56 19.14 -0.62
C PRO A 323 5.38 19.87 -1.68
N ILE A 324 4.73 20.37 -2.75
CA ILE A 324 5.40 21.21 -3.74
C ILE A 324 6.04 22.41 -3.05
N GLN A 325 7.36 22.45 -3.10
CA GLN A 325 8.14 23.60 -2.65
C GLN A 325 7.87 24.77 -3.61
N ARG A 326 7.05 25.73 -3.17
CA ARG A 326 6.97 27.04 -3.84
C ARG A 326 8.31 27.73 -3.63
N THR A 327 9.15 27.75 -4.66
CA THR A 327 10.35 28.60 -4.63
C THR A 327 9.90 30.05 -4.61
N ASN A 328 10.00 30.70 -3.45
CA ASN A 328 9.87 32.15 -3.33
C ASN A 328 11.07 32.79 -4.02
N THR A 329 11.01 32.92 -5.34
CA THR A 329 11.91 33.87 -6.02
C THR A 329 11.44 35.26 -5.63
N ASN A 330 12.34 36.05 -5.02
CA ASN A 330 12.11 37.41 -4.52
C ASN A 330 11.10 38.22 -5.36
N GLY A 331 9.83 38.22 -4.96
CA GLY A 331 8.75 39.01 -5.56
C GLY A 331 8.04 38.43 -6.80
N LEU A 332 8.27 37.17 -7.16
CA LEU A 332 7.58 36.49 -8.27
C LEU A 332 7.07 35.11 -7.82
N ASN A 333 5.74 34.94 -7.82
CA ASN A 333 5.13 33.62 -7.75
C ASN A 333 5.35 32.92 -9.11
N SER A 334 6.47 32.20 -9.26
CA SER A 334 6.66 31.26 -10.35
C SER A 334 6.16 29.88 -9.94
N ILE A 335 5.27 29.30 -10.72
CA ILE A 335 4.98 27.87 -10.67
C ILE A 335 5.95 27.22 -11.65
N ASN A 336 6.85 26.37 -11.17
CA ASN A 336 7.67 25.53 -12.05
C ASN A 336 6.85 24.30 -12.39
N ILE A 337 6.55 24.11 -13.67
CA ILE A 337 5.93 22.90 -14.19
C ILE A 337 7.01 22.22 -15.05
N SER A 338 7.44 21.04 -14.62
CA SER A 338 8.38 20.21 -15.39
C SER A 338 7.55 19.24 -16.23
N LEU A 339 7.58 19.38 -17.56
CA LEU A 339 6.98 18.41 -18.48
C LEU A 339 8.08 17.54 -19.08
N LEU A 340 7.92 16.21 -18.99
CA LEU A 340 8.67 15.27 -19.80
C LEU A 340 7.90 15.05 -21.12
N ILE A 341 8.42 15.55 -22.24
CA ILE A 341 7.85 15.24 -23.56
C ILE A 341 8.76 14.19 -24.20
N PRO A 342 8.25 12.98 -24.53
CA PRO A 342 9.08 11.88 -25.03
C PRO A 342 9.29 12.04 -26.54
N ILE A 343 9.91 13.13 -26.98
CA ILE A 343 10.44 13.22 -28.35
C ILE A 343 11.75 14.02 -28.33
N PHE A 344 12.85 13.35 -28.68
CA PHE A 344 14.22 13.91 -28.89
C PHE A 344 14.99 14.43 -27.67
N GLY A 345 14.91 13.77 -26.50
CA GLY A 345 15.94 13.91 -25.45
C GLY A 345 16.25 15.34 -24.97
N LEU A 346 15.30 16.27 -25.15
CA LEU A 346 15.44 17.67 -24.79
C LEU A 346 14.54 17.96 -23.61
N ILE A 347 15.13 18.32 -22.47
CA ILE A 347 14.39 18.84 -21.32
C ILE A 347 13.98 20.27 -21.66
N VAL A 348 12.68 20.51 -21.89
CA VAL A 348 12.13 21.85 -22.06
C VAL A 348 11.58 22.33 -20.73
N ILE A 349 12.31 23.23 -20.07
CA ILE A 349 11.82 23.90 -18.85
C ILE A 349 10.93 25.07 -19.27
N LEU A 350 9.62 24.94 -19.09
CA LEU A 350 8.66 26.02 -19.31
C LEU A 350 8.48 26.85 -18.03
N GLN A 351 9.02 28.06 -18.03
CA GLN A 351 8.86 29.00 -16.90
C GLN A 351 7.65 29.92 -17.14
N ILE A 352 6.51 29.63 -16.51
CA ILE A 352 5.32 30.50 -16.59
C ILE A 352 5.45 31.61 -15.54
N LYS A 353 5.61 32.85 -16.00
CA LYS A 353 5.69 34.06 -15.14
C LYS A 353 4.33 34.74 -15.09
N SER A 354 3.67 34.71 -13.93
CA SER A 354 2.52 35.58 -13.65
C SER A 354 2.99 36.82 -12.90
N ARG A 355 2.76 38.01 -13.46
CA ARG A 355 2.86 39.29 -12.73
C ARG A 355 1.46 39.68 -12.28
N ARG A 356 1.20 39.71 -10.97
CA ARG A 356 0.07 40.51 -10.44
C ARG A 356 0.39 41.98 -10.72
N LYS A 357 -0.51 42.68 -11.39
CA LYS A 357 -0.54 44.15 -11.38
C LYS A 357 -1.40 44.61 -10.22
#